data_AF-A0A9E6EDT4-F1
#
_entry.id   AF-A0A9E6EDT4-F1
#
_cell.length_a   1.000
_cell.length_b   1.000
_cell.length_c   1.000
_cell.angle_alpha   90.00
_cell.angle_beta   90.00
_cell.angle_gamma   90.00
#
_symmetry.space_group_name_H-M   'P 1'
#
loop_
_entity.id
_entity.type
_entity.pdbx_description
1 polymer ?
#
loop_
_entity_poly.entity_id
_entity_poly.type
_entity_poly.pdbx_seq_one_letter_code
_entity_poly.pdbx_strand_id
1 'polypeptide(L)'
;MNEHREIIAQLADRAADRLSPEAAARLKCHLENCPQCREQARRFMQSYQTLEKVLEDMTSPSLFAGVKARLEHPEPRRAFVGLRPAWAGITVLSVVLVFSALMSRPGITTEQVLQDYSEDVQTLWEGGTADAENAWLPSEWSETTGLESSGSTLENII
;
A
#
# COMPACT_ATOMS: atom_id res chain seq x y z
N MET A 1 10.63 -0.55 -23.02
CA MET A 1 10.33 -1.06 -21.65
C MET A 1 9.80 0.00 -20.69
N ASN A 2 10.17 1.29 -20.80
CA ASN A 2 9.68 2.31 -19.87
C ASN A 2 8.19 2.69 -20.04
N GLU A 3 7.66 2.63 -21.27
CA GLU A 3 6.27 3.02 -21.57
C GLU A 3 5.22 2.16 -20.85
N HIS A 4 5.47 0.86 -20.69
CA HIS A 4 4.52 -0.04 -20.01
C HIS A 4 4.42 0.26 -18.50
N ARG A 5 5.52 0.68 -17.87
CA ARG A 5 5.52 1.06 -16.46
C ARG A 5 4.74 2.35 -16.23
N GLU A 6 4.82 3.29 -17.17
CA GLU A 6 4.08 4.55 -17.12
C GLU A 6 2.56 4.31 -17.22
N ILE A 7 2.14 3.33 -18.02
CA ILE A 7 0.73 2.96 -18.16
C ILE A 7 0.12 2.43 -16.87
N ILE A 8 0.87 1.66 -16.08
CA ILE A 8 0.38 1.17 -14.78
C ILE A 8 0.11 2.35 -13.82
N ALA A 9 0.97 3.37 -13.82
CA ALA A 9 0.74 4.57 -13.03
C ALA A 9 -0.50 5.34 -13.52
N GLN A 10 -0.66 5.49 -14.83
CA GLN A 10 -1.83 6.16 -15.42
C GLN A 10 -3.15 5.40 -15.16
N LEU A 11 -3.11 4.06 -15.05
CA LEU A 11 -4.28 3.26 -14.66
C LEU A 11 -4.72 3.55 -13.22
N ALA A 12 -3.77 3.68 -12.29
CA ALA A 12 -4.07 4.05 -10.91
C ALA A 12 -4.62 5.48 -10.80
N ASP A 13 -4.03 6.43 -11.53
CA ASP A 13 -4.52 7.80 -11.60
C ASP A 13 -5.92 7.90 -12.23
N ARG A 14 -6.22 7.04 -13.22
CA ARG A 14 -7.57 6.92 -13.79
C ARG A 14 -8.57 6.39 -12.77
N ALA A 15 -8.21 5.35 -12.01
CA ALA A 15 -9.07 4.80 -10.97
C ALA A 15 -9.35 5.79 -9.83
N ALA A 16 -8.40 6.69 -9.53
CA ALA A 16 -8.56 7.76 -8.55
C ALA A 16 -9.23 9.04 -9.11
N ASP A 17 -9.65 9.04 -10.37
CA ASP A 17 -10.18 10.21 -11.11
C ASP A 17 -9.23 11.44 -11.09
N ARG A 18 -7.92 11.19 -11.06
CA ARG A 18 -6.86 12.22 -11.06
C ARG A 18 -6.22 12.43 -12.42
N LEU A 19 -6.63 11.65 -13.41
CA LEU A 19 -6.05 11.68 -14.75
C LEU A 19 -6.67 12.81 -15.58
N SER A 20 -5.83 13.64 -16.20
CA SER A 20 -6.30 14.69 -17.11
C SER A 20 -7.01 14.07 -18.33
N PRO A 21 -7.99 14.77 -18.94
CA PRO A 21 -8.74 14.24 -20.08
C PRO A 21 -7.82 13.90 -21.28
N GLU A 22 -6.74 14.67 -21.48
CA GLU A 22 -5.75 14.42 -22.52
C GLU A 22 -4.92 13.14 -22.25
N ALA A 23 -4.56 12.88 -21.01
CA ALA A 23 -3.87 11.65 -20.63
C ALA A 23 -4.81 10.44 -20.72
N ALA A 24 -6.08 10.59 -20.36
CA ALA A 24 -7.09 9.53 -20.52
C ALA A 24 -7.30 9.13 -21.99
N ALA A 25 -7.35 10.11 -22.91
CA ALA A 25 -7.46 9.84 -24.34
C ALA A 25 -6.24 9.08 -24.89
N ARG A 26 -5.03 9.47 -24.47
CA ARG A 26 -3.78 8.78 -24.85
C ARG A 26 -3.73 7.35 -24.30
N LEU A 27 -4.11 7.16 -23.04
CA LEU A 27 -4.20 5.85 -22.42
C LEU A 27 -5.18 4.94 -23.19
N LYS A 28 -6.38 5.45 -23.52
CA LYS A 28 -7.37 4.70 -24.31
C LYS A 28 -6.82 4.28 -25.68
N CYS A 29 -6.22 5.22 -26.41
CA CYS A 29 -5.58 4.94 -27.70
C CYS A 29 -4.47 3.87 -27.58
N HIS A 30 -3.67 3.90 -26.50
CA HIS A 30 -2.65 2.89 -26.29
C HIS A 30 -3.26 1.50 -25.99
N LEU A 31 -4.31 1.41 -25.17
CA LEU A 31 -4.98 0.15 -24.84
C LEU A 31 -5.69 -0.48 -26.07
N GLU A 32 -6.14 0.34 -27.02
CA GLU A 32 -6.69 -0.13 -28.30
C GLU A 32 -5.62 -0.73 -29.20
N ASN A 33 -4.39 -0.23 -29.15
CA ASN A 33 -3.30 -0.66 -30.05
C ASN A 33 -2.36 -1.71 -29.44
N CYS A 34 -2.31 -1.86 -28.11
CA CYS A 34 -1.40 -2.79 -27.44
C CYS A 34 -2.15 -3.89 -26.65
N PRO A 35 -2.17 -5.15 -27.12
CA PRO A 35 -2.88 -6.24 -26.44
C PRO A 35 -2.27 -6.61 -25.09
N GLN A 36 -0.95 -6.46 -24.92
CA GLN A 36 -0.28 -6.72 -23.65
C GLN A 36 -0.70 -5.73 -22.56
N CYS A 37 -0.75 -4.43 -22.90
CA CYS A 37 -1.21 -3.39 -21.97
C CYS A 37 -2.70 -3.53 -21.65
N ARG A 38 -3.50 -3.99 -22.62
CA ARG A 38 -4.93 -4.30 -22.40
C ARG A 38 -5.13 -5.41 -21.38
N GLU A 39 -4.38 -6.50 -21.50
CA GLU A 39 -4.46 -7.61 -20.55
C GLU A 39 -3.99 -7.19 -19.15
N GLN A 40 -2.94 -6.36 -19.07
CA GLN A 40 -2.48 -5.79 -17.79
C GLN A 40 -3.53 -4.87 -17.17
N ALA A 41 -4.17 -3.99 -17.95
CA ALA A 41 -5.25 -3.13 -17.49
C ALA A 41 -6.44 -3.96 -16.98
N ARG A 42 -6.80 -5.04 -17.68
CA ARG A 42 -7.86 -5.97 -17.26
C ARG A 42 -7.56 -6.58 -15.89
N ARG A 43 -6.34 -7.10 -15.69
CA ARG A 43 -5.92 -7.67 -14.40
C ARG A 43 -5.91 -6.62 -13.29
N PHE A 44 -5.42 -5.42 -13.57
CA PHE A 44 -5.43 -4.31 -12.62
C PHE A 44 -6.84 -3.96 -12.16
N MET A 45 -7.78 -3.83 -13.09
CA MET A 45 -9.19 -3.52 -12.78
C MET A 45 -9.87 -4.63 -11.97
N GLN A 46 -9.57 -5.90 -12.25
CA GLN A 46 -10.08 -7.03 -11.46
C GLN A 46 -9.58 -6.98 -10.01
N SER A 47 -8.29 -6.73 -9.81
CA SER A 47 -7.73 -6.56 -8.48
C SER A 47 -8.33 -5.36 -7.76
N TYR A 48 -8.52 -4.24 -8.47
CA TYR A 48 -9.13 -3.04 -7.92
C TYR A 48 -10.57 -3.28 -7.46
N GLN A 49 -11.40 -3.92 -8.28
CA GLN A 49 -12.78 -4.28 -7.91
C GLN A 49 -12.84 -5.23 -6.70
N THR A 50 -11.87 -6.14 -6.58
CA THR A 50 -11.79 -7.04 -5.42
C THR A 50 -11.46 -6.25 -4.16
N LEU A 51 -10.50 -5.32 -4.24
CA LEU A 51 -10.15 -4.43 -3.14
C LEU A 51 -11.31 -3.52 -2.75
N GLU A 52 -12.04 -2.99 -3.73
CA GLU A 52 -13.21 -2.14 -3.51
C GLU A 52 -14.30 -2.88 -2.72
N LYS A 53 -14.60 -4.13 -3.09
CA LYS A 53 -15.53 -4.99 -2.33
C LYS A 53 -15.08 -5.25 -0.90
N VAL A 54 -13.79 -5.57 -0.71
CA VAL A 54 -13.23 -5.78 0.64
C VAL A 54 -13.33 -4.49 1.46
N LEU A 55 -13.08 -3.34 0.84
CA LEU A 55 -13.19 -2.04 1.51
C LEU A 55 -14.64 -1.74 1.89
N GLU A 56 -15.60 -2.03 1.00
CA GLU A 56 -17.03 -1.87 1.24
C GLU A 56 -17.48 -2.75 2.41
N ASP A 57 -17.08 -4.02 2.44
CA ASP A 57 -17.36 -4.95 3.53
C ASP A 57 -16.74 -4.49 4.88
N MET A 58 -15.56 -3.88 4.85
CA MET A 58 -14.90 -3.33 6.04
C MET A 58 -15.49 -1.99 6.49
N THR A 59 -16.24 -1.30 5.63
CA THR A 59 -16.84 -0.01 5.97
C THR A 59 -18.08 -0.25 6.82
N SER A 60 -17.88 -0.42 8.13
CA SER A 60 -18.98 -0.56 9.08
C SER A 60 -20.00 0.58 8.91
N PRO A 61 -21.27 0.28 8.60
CA PRO A 61 -22.30 1.30 8.37
C PRO A 61 -22.45 2.28 9.54
N SER A 62 -22.13 1.82 10.76
CA SER A 62 -22.20 2.63 11.98
C SER A 62 -21.10 3.69 12.07
N LEU A 63 -19.90 3.40 11.56
CA LEU A 63 -18.80 4.37 11.52
C LEU A 63 -19.11 5.47 10.51
N PHE A 64 -19.62 5.09 9.34
CA PHE A 64 -19.98 6.05 8.31
C PHE A 64 -21.18 6.91 8.73
N ALA A 65 -22.17 6.33 9.40
CA ALA A 65 -23.30 7.06 9.97
C ALA A 65 -22.85 8.07 11.03
N GLY A 66 -21.91 7.72 11.90
CA GLY A 66 -21.36 8.63 12.90
C GLY A 66 -20.56 9.79 12.30
N VAL A 67 -19.79 9.53 11.24
CA VAL A 67 -19.06 10.59 10.50
C VAL A 67 -20.03 11.49 9.74
N LYS A 68 -21.02 10.92 9.07
CA LYS A 68 -22.06 11.68 8.34
C LYS A 68 -22.87 12.57 9.29
N ALA A 69 -23.29 12.05 10.44
CA ALA A 69 -23.99 12.82 11.46
C ALA A 69 -23.14 13.99 11.99
N ARG A 70 -21.82 13.80 12.15
CA ARG A 70 -20.89 14.87 12.56
C ARG A 70 -20.63 15.91 11.47
N LEU A 71 -20.76 15.54 10.19
CA LEU A 71 -20.63 16.48 9.08
C LEU A 71 -21.90 17.32 8.90
N GLU A 72 -23.08 16.72 9.10
CA GLU A 72 -24.38 17.41 9.03
C GLU A 72 -24.62 18.32 10.24
N HIS A 73 -24.11 17.93 11.40
CA HIS A 73 -24.10 18.75 12.62
C HIS A 73 -22.66 18.89 13.13
N PRO A 74 -21.88 19.83 12.55
CA PRO A 74 -20.56 20.14 13.07
C PRO A 74 -20.74 20.72 14.47
N GLU A 75 -20.57 19.88 15.50
CA GLU A 75 -20.55 20.39 16.85
C GLU A 75 -19.46 21.46 16.94
N PRO A 76 -19.73 22.63 17.54
CA PRO A 76 -18.71 23.62 17.78
C PRO A 76 -17.64 22.93 18.61
N ARG A 77 -16.44 22.74 18.02
CA ARG A 77 -15.28 22.17 18.70
C ARG A 77 -15.18 22.91 20.03
N ARG A 78 -15.57 22.24 21.12
CA ARG A 78 -15.31 22.75 22.47
C ARG A 78 -13.80 22.83 22.55
N ALA A 79 -13.32 24.05 22.35
CA ALA A 79 -11.92 24.35 22.33
C ALA A 79 -11.38 23.78 23.63
N PHE A 80 -10.37 22.92 23.52
CA PHE A 80 -9.58 22.39 24.64
C PHE A 80 -8.77 23.53 25.32
N VAL A 81 -9.37 24.71 25.45
CA VAL A 81 -8.88 25.90 26.14
C VAL A 81 -9.22 25.69 27.62
N GLY A 82 -8.50 24.74 28.21
CA GLY A 82 -8.71 24.33 29.60
C GLY A 82 -7.65 23.39 30.13
N LEU A 83 -6.71 22.88 29.31
CA LEU A 83 -5.51 22.26 29.85
C LEU A 83 -4.56 23.35 30.36
N ARG A 84 -4.61 23.53 31.67
CA ARG A 84 -3.71 24.36 32.47
C ARG A 84 -2.25 24.21 31.98
N PRO A 85 -1.51 25.32 31.80
CA PRO A 85 -0.16 25.34 31.20
C PRO A 85 0.93 24.58 31.98
N ALA A 86 0.60 23.95 33.12
CA ALA A 86 1.57 23.25 33.96
C ALA A 86 2.14 21.97 33.33
N TRP A 87 1.41 21.31 32.41
CA TRP A 87 1.86 20.03 31.83
C TRP A 87 2.80 20.20 30.63
N ALA A 88 2.77 21.34 29.94
CA ALA A 88 3.62 21.60 28.78
C ALA A 88 5.12 21.72 29.14
N GLY A 89 5.42 22.14 30.38
CA GLY A 89 6.81 22.19 30.86
C GLY A 89 7.43 20.81 31.03
N ILE A 90 6.63 19.82 31.46
CA ILE A 90 7.11 18.46 31.75
C ILE A 90 7.51 17.74 30.45
N THR A 91 6.73 17.90 29.39
CA THR A 91 7.01 17.24 28.09
C THR A 91 8.26 17.80 27.42
N VAL A 92 8.48 19.12 27.50
CA VAL A 92 9.69 19.73 26.92
C VAL A 92 10.92 19.31 27.72
N LEU A 93 10.84 19.30 29.06
CA LEU A 93 11.94 18.88 29.91
C LEU A 93 12.30 17.40 29.69
N SER A 94 11.30 16.52 29.54
CA SER A 94 11.56 15.09 29.27
C SER A 94 12.24 14.88 27.92
N VAL A 95 11.82 15.59 26.87
CA VAL A 95 12.43 15.49 25.54
C VAL A 95 13.88 15.98 25.59
N VAL A 96 14.15 17.11 26.27
CA VAL A 96 15.50 17.64 26.43
C VAL A 96 16.39 16.69 27.23
N LEU A 97 15.90 16.10 28.33
CA LEU A 97 16.67 15.15 29.13
C LEU A 97 16.99 13.87 28.36
N VAL A 98 16.03 13.31 27.62
CA VAL A 98 16.27 12.14 26.75
C VAL A 98 17.27 12.47 25.66
N PHE A 99 17.14 13.63 25.01
CA PHE A 99 18.04 14.05 23.94
C PHE A 99 19.46 14.31 24.45
N SER A 100 19.62 15.00 25.59
CA SER A 100 20.92 15.19 26.23
C SER A 100 21.54 13.88 26.69
N ALA A 101 20.75 12.93 27.21
CA ALA A 101 21.24 11.60 27.57
C ALA A 101 21.68 10.79 26.33
N LEU A 102 20.97 10.92 25.21
CA LEU A 102 21.36 10.29 23.94
C LEU A 102 22.65 10.89 23.38
N MET A 103 22.79 12.21 23.38
CA MET A 103 23.96 12.91 22.84
C MET A 103 25.19 12.79 23.74
N SER A 104 25.00 12.46 25.03
CA SER A 104 26.08 12.25 26.00
C SER A 104 26.55 10.80 26.07
N ARG A 105 26.00 9.88 25.24
CA ARG A 105 26.55 8.53 25.10
C ARG A 105 27.75 8.57 24.14
N PRO A 106 28.99 8.37 24.62
CA PRO A 106 30.13 8.23 23.73
C PRO A 106 30.03 6.88 23.01
N GLY A 107 29.96 6.91 21.67
CA GLY A 107 30.41 5.77 20.85
C GLY A 107 29.36 4.80 20.32
N ILE A 108 28.22 5.28 19.80
CA ILE A 108 27.55 4.55 18.71
C ILE A 108 27.59 5.45 17.48
N THR A 109 28.73 5.41 16.79
CA THR A 109 28.83 6.00 15.46
C THR A 109 28.01 5.13 14.51
N THR A 110 27.23 5.77 13.64
CA THR A 110 26.40 5.12 12.61
C THR A 110 27.18 4.14 11.72
N GLU A 111 28.50 4.25 11.67
CA GLU A 111 29.39 3.32 10.98
C GLU A 111 29.42 1.91 11.61
N GLN A 112 29.36 1.78 12.94
CA GLN A 112 29.38 0.45 13.58
C GLN A 112 28.09 -0.33 13.34
N VAL A 113 26.93 0.34 13.30
CA VAL A 113 25.64 -0.31 13.03
C VAL A 113 25.55 -0.78 11.58
N LEU A 114 26.19 -0.09 10.64
CA LEU A 114 26.25 -0.51 9.24
C LEU A 114 27.21 -1.68 9.02
N GLN A 115 28.30 -1.77 9.79
CA GLN A 115 29.26 -2.87 9.69
C GLN A 115 28.67 -4.18 10.24
N ASP A 116 28.00 -4.12 11.39
CA ASP A 116 27.34 -5.28 12.02
C ASP A 116 26.22 -5.86 11.12
N TYR A 117 25.46 -4.98 10.43
CA TYR A 117 24.46 -5.41 9.45
C TYR A 117 25.05 -6.09 8.21
N SER A 118 26.31 -5.83 7.86
CA SER A 118 26.93 -6.40 6.65
C SER A 118 27.41 -7.83 6.85
N GLU A 119 27.87 -8.20 8.05
CA GLU A 119 28.35 -9.55 8.35
C GLU A 119 27.19 -10.56 8.52
N ASP A 120 26.07 -10.14 9.10
CA ASP A 120 24.89 -11.00 9.27
C ASP A 120 24.19 -11.33 7.94
N VAL A 121 24.18 -10.40 6.98
CA VAL A 121 23.55 -10.65 5.66
C VAL A 121 24.39 -11.60 4.81
N GLN A 122 25.72 -11.55 4.94
CA GLN A 122 26.60 -12.38 4.12
C GLN A 122 26.59 -13.85 4.57
N THR A 123 26.49 -14.12 5.88
CA THR A 123 26.34 -15.49 6.40
C THR A 123 25.00 -16.13 6.06
N LEU A 124 23.93 -15.33 5.96
CA LEU A 124 22.60 -15.81 5.56
C LEU A 124 22.54 -16.25 4.09
N TRP A 125 23.35 -15.65 3.22
CA TRP A 125 23.39 -15.96 1.78
C TRP A 125 24.29 -17.14 1.43
N GLU A 126 25.36 -17.40 2.18
CA GLU A 126 26.27 -18.53 1.91
C GLU A 126 25.76 -19.88 2.44
N GLY A 127 24.78 -19.89 3.36
CA GLY A 127 24.20 -21.13 3.92
C GLY A 127 22.92 -21.64 3.26
N GLY A 128 22.34 -20.92 2.29
CA GLY A 128 20.91 -21.06 1.93
C GLY A 128 20.55 -21.72 0.59
N THR A 129 21.49 -22.28 -0.18
CA THR A 129 21.22 -22.68 -1.57
C THR A 129 21.21 -24.18 -1.86
N ALA A 130 21.37 -25.06 -0.87
CA ALA A 130 21.45 -26.49 -1.16
C ALA A 130 20.09 -27.25 -1.16
N ASP A 131 19.07 -26.81 -0.41
CA ASP A 131 17.86 -27.64 -0.18
C ASP A 131 16.50 -26.93 -0.43
N ALA A 132 16.50 -25.69 -0.92
CA ALA A 132 15.27 -24.87 -1.00
C ALA A 132 14.37 -25.13 -2.21
N GLU A 133 14.77 -26.00 -3.14
CA GLU A 133 14.02 -26.19 -4.39
C GLU A 133 12.71 -26.97 -4.22
N ASN A 134 12.49 -27.65 -3.08
CA ASN A 134 11.33 -28.53 -2.87
C ASN A 134 10.50 -28.22 -1.59
N ALA A 135 10.83 -27.19 -0.81
CA ALA A 135 10.19 -26.96 0.49
C ALA A 135 8.88 -26.15 0.44
N TRP A 136 8.53 -25.54 -0.69
CA TRP A 136 7.38 -24.62 -0.80
C TRP A 136 6.21 -25.12 -1.66
N LEU A 137 6.21 -26.39 -2.06
CA LEU A 137 5.04 -26.99 -2.70
C LEU A 137 4.18 -27.70 -1.64
N PRO A 138 3.09 -27.08 -1.15
CA PRO A 138 2.11 -27.79 -0.34
C PRO A 138 1.55 -28.96 -1.15
N SER A 139 1.62 -30.17 -0.61
CA SER A 139 1.23 -31.45 -1.23
C SER A 139 -0.27 -31.59 -1.55
N GLU A 140 -1.04 -30.51 -1.44
CA GLU A 140 -2.50 -30.50 -1.54
C GLU A 140 -3.02 -30.01 -2.90
N TRP A 141 -2.12 -29.60 -3.81
CA TRP A 141 -2.51 -28.96 -5.09
C TRP A 141 -2.35 -29.86 -6.33
N SER A 142 -2.12 -31.16 -6.18
CA SER A 142 -1.96 -32.08 -7.33
C SER A 142 -3.26 -32.69 -7.87
N GLU A 143 -4.43 -32.44 -7.26
CA GLU A 143 -5.71 -32.97 -7.75
C GLU A 143 -6.74 -31.86 -7.88
N THR A 144 -6.95 -31.37 -9.12
CA THR A 144 -8.24 -30.94 -9.70
C THR A 144 -7.99 -30.15 -10.99
N THR A 145 -7.55 -30.85 -12.04
CA THR A 145 -7.80 -30.38 -13.42
C THR A 145 -9.14 -30.97 -13.87
N GLY A 146 -10.21 -30.21 -13.66
CA GLY A 146 -11.56 -30.52 -14.11
C GLY A 146 -12.22 -29.26 -14.67
N LEU A 147 -12.64 -29.34 -15.92
CA LEU A 147 -13.22 -28.29 -16.76
C LEU A 147 -14.30 -27.42 -16.08
N GLU A 148 -14.37 -26.13 -16.41
CA GLU A 148 -15.50 -25.61 -17.18
C GLU A 148 -15.22 -24.22 -17.78
N SER A 149 -15.33 -24.17 -19.10
CA SER A 149 -15.33 -22.98 -19.94
C SER A 149 -16.71 -22.33 -19.84
N SER A 150 -16.82 -21.16 -19.20
CA SER A 150 -17.96 -20.27 -19.38
C SER A 150 -17.48 -18.92 -19.91
N GLY A 151 -17.74 -18.70 -21.19
CA GLY A 151 -17.64 -17.40 -21.82
C GLY A 151 -18.72 -16.46 -21.27
N SER A 152 -18.31 -15.28 -20.82
CA SER A 152 -19.22 -14.16 -20.59
C SER A 152 -18.55 -12.86 -21.03
N THR A 153 -18.98 -12.43 -22.22
CA THR A 153 -19.31 -11.06 -22.65
C THR A 153 -18.45 -9.91 -22.12
N LEU A 154 -17.38 -9.60 -22.85
CA LEU A 154 -16.55 -8.39 -22.72
C LEU A 154 -17.12 -7.24 -23.60
N GLU A 155 -18.33 -6.75 -23.31
CA GLU A 155 -18.92 -5.63 -24.09
C GLU A 155 -19.04 -4.30 -23.33
N ASN A 156 -18.59 -4.20 -22.07
CA ASN A 156 -18.90 -3.01 -21.24
C ASN A 156 -17.70 -2.27 -20.63
N ILE A 157 -16.51 -2.36 -21.24
CA ILE A 157 -15.27 -1.76 -20.68
C ILE A 157 -14.53 -0.89 -21.71
N ILE A 158 -15.23 -0.12 -22.55
CA ILE A 158 -14.59 0.88 -23.44
C ILE A 158 -15.32 2.23 -23.38
#